data_AF-A0A357F188-F1
#
_entry.id   AF-A0A357F188-F1
#
_cell.length_a   1.000
_cell.length_b   1.000
_cell.length_c   1.000
_cell.angle_alpha   90.00
_cell.angle_beta   90.00
_cell.angle_gamma   90.00
#
_symmetry.space_group_name_H-M   'P 1'
#
loop_
_entity.id
_entity.type
_entity.pdbx_description
1 polymer ?
#
loop_
_entity_poly.entity_id
_entity_poly.type
_entity_poly.pdbx_seq_one_letter_code
_entity_poly.pdbx_strand_id
1 'polypeptide(L)'
;MRRFKGYIPVIAAIGFVILILAGAVFSQRPNEREVRDIVRSLNSKIDDFRSGVTFQMRSSSAGRDEIDAITADIRAFQDSLKVFEDNLDRRRENRDDVDDLLSAAYQINSFIESSSQNRTVTSDWDAVRDL
;
A
#
# COMPACT_ATOMS: atom_id res chain seq x y z
N MET A 1 29.60 -5.85 -5.33
CA MET A 1 28.83 -4.60 -5.54
C MET A 1 27.35 -4.95 -5.54
N ARG A 2 26.65 -4.76 -4.41
CA ARG A 2 25.19 -4.94 -4.34
C ARG A 2 24.56 -3.69 -4.95
N ARG A 3 23.80 -3.85 -6.05
CA ARG A 3 23.02 -2.77 -6.63
C ARG A 3 21.95 -2.38 -5.62
N PHE A 4 22.05 -1.18 -5.04
CA PHE A 4 20.94 -0.55 -4.34
C PHE A 4 19.84 -0.32 -5.37
N LYS A 5 18.88 -1.25 -5.48
CA LYS A 5 17.57 -0.92 -6.01
C LYS A 5 16.98 0.05 -4.99
N GLY A 6 16.76 1.29 -5.39
CA GLY A 6 16.13 2.28 -4.53
C GLY A 6 14.72 1.79 -4.24
N TYR A 7 14.45 1.50 -2.98
CA TYR A 7 13.16 1.12 -2.46
C TYR A 7 12.51 2.37 -1.87
N ILE A 8 11.32 2.73 -2.32
CA ILE A 8 10.52 3.86 -1.83
C ILE A 8 9.51 3.29 -0.81
N PRO A 9 9.61 3.66 0.48
CA PRO A 9 8.61 3.28 1.48
C PRO A 9 7.19 3.57 0.95
N VAL A 10 6.18 2.71 1.11
CA VAL A 10 4.80 2.96 0.64
C VAL A 10 4.27 4.24 1.25
N ILE A 11 4.59 4.49 2.51
CA ILE A 11 4.28 5.75 3.19
C ILE A 11 4.99 6.93 2.52
N ALA A 12 6.20 6.76 2.00
CA ALA A 12 6.90 7.76 1.21
C ALA A 12 6.39 7.87 -0.23
N ALA A 13 5.89 6.78 -0.85
CA ALA A 13 5.28 6.79 -2.17
C ALA A 13 3.91 7.49 -2.12
N ILE A 14 3.09 7.16 -1.13
CA ILE A 14 1.83 7.86 -0.83
C ILE A 14 2.13 9.29 -0.41
N GLY A 15 3.13 9.53 0.45
CA GLY A 15 3.58 10.87 0.84
C GLY A 15 4.07 11.71 -0.33
N PHE A 16 4.75 11.09 -1.30
CA PHE A 16 5.14 11.72 -2.55
C PHE A 16 3.90 12.10 -3.36
N VAL A 17 2.94 11.19 -3.54
CA VAL A 17 1.63 11.49 -4.16
C VAL A 17 0.92 12.66 -3.45
N ILE A 18 0.96 12.76 -2.11
CA ILE A 18 0.40 13.91 -1.36
C ILE A 18 1.09 15.22 -1.73
N LEU A 19 2.43 15.25 -1.73
CA LEU A 19 3.20 16.46 -2.05
C LEU A 19 2.94 16.93 -3.49
N ILE A 20 2.70 15.96 -4.39
CA ILE A 20 2.34 16.16 -5.78
C ILE A 20 0.94 16.80 -5.90
N LEU A 21 -0.06 16.23 -5.23
CA LEU A 21 -1.46 16.64 -5.33
C LEU A 21 -1.76 17.92 -4.55
N ALA A 22 -1.07 18.17 -3.43
CA ALA A 22 -1.20 19.39 -2.64
C ALA A 22 -0.55 20.62 -3.31
N GLY A 23 0.09 20.47 -4.47
CA GLY A 23 0.78 21.55 -5.17
C GLY A 23 1.99 22.11 -4.41
N ALA A 24 2.45 21.41 -3.37
CA ALA A 24 3.56 21.84 -2.51
C ALA A 24 4.93 21.76 -3.22
N VAL A 25 5.02 21.06 -4.35
CA VAL A 25 6.15 21.11 -5.28
C VAL A 25 5.93 22.26 -6.27
N PHE A 26 6.24 23.48 -5.86
CA PHE A 26 5.96 24.74 -6.56
C PHE A 26 6.65 24.95 -7.95
N SER A 27 7.18 23.93 -8.62
CA SER A 27 7.78 24.12 -9.97
C SER A 27 7.81 22.91 -10.91
N GLN A 28 7.52 21.70 -10.43
CA GLN A 28 7.45 20.51 -11.28
C GLN A 28 6.09 19.88 -11.06
N ARG A 29 5.14 20.17 -11.96
CA ARG A 29 3.92 19.37 -12.05
C ARG A 29 4.37 17.92 -12.23
N PRO A 30 4.06 17.04 -11.28
CA PRO A 30 4.54 15.67 -11.30
C PRO A 30 3.95 15.00 -12.53
N ASN A 31 4.73 14.11 -13.13
CA ASN A 31 4.29 13.45 -14.34
C ASN A 31 3.09 12.56 -13.98
N GLU A 32 1.88 12.87 -14.49
CA GLU A 32 0.67 12.04 -14.28
C GLU A 32 0.94 10.56 -14.62
N ARG A 33 1.92 10.30 -15.49
CA ARG A 33 2.41 8.96 -15.80
C ARG A 33 3.11 8.29 -14.61
N GLU A 34 3.97 9.01 -13.90
CA GLU A 34 4.70 8.51 -12.73
C GLU A 34 3.76 8.18 -11.58
N VAL A 35 2.78 9.04 -11.32
CA VAL A 35 1.73 8.77 -10.31
C VAL A 35 0.96 7.50 -10.66
N ARG A 36 0.52 7.35 -11.92
CA ARG A 36 -0.15 6.13 -12.37
C ARG A 36 0.72 4.88 -12.28
N ASP A 37 2.01 4.99 -12.61
CA ASP A 37 2.94 3.88 -12.51
C ASP A 37 3.13 3.45 -11.04
N ILE A 38 3.20 4.40 -10.10
CA ILE A 38 3.24 4.13 -8.65
C ILE A 38 1.95 3.44 -8.19
N VAL A 39 0.77 3.97 -8.56
CA VAL A 39 -0.53 3.39 -8.18
C VAL A 39 -0.68 1.97 -8.71
N ARG A 40 -0.30 1.72 -9.97
CA ARG A 40 -0.32 0.37 -10.56
C ARG A 40 0.63 -0.58 -9.85
N SER A 41 1.82 -0.10 -9.50
CA SER A 41 2.79 -0.88 -8.75
C SER A 41 2.26 -1.24 -7.36
N LEU A 42 1.66 -0.28 -6.64
CA LEU A 42 0.97 -0.50 -5.36
C LEU A 42 -0.15 -1.55 -5.49
N ASN A 43 -0.98 -1.44 -6.53
CA ASN A 43 -2.08 -2.38 -6.80
C ASN A 43 -1.55 -3.81 -7.00
N SER A 44 -0.50 -4.00 -7.79
CA SER A 44 0.12 -5.31 -7.99
C SER A 44 0.66 -5.87 -6.69
N LYS A 45 1.40 -5.06 -5.93
CA LYS A 45 2.06 -5.53 -4.70
C LYS A 45 1.08 -5.85 -3.59
N ILE A 46 -0.01 -5.09 -3.45
CA ILE A 46 -1.03 -5.42 -2.45
C ILE A 46 -1.81 -6.68 -2.81
N ASP A 47 -2.04 -6.95 -4.10
CA ASP A 47 -2.71 -8.20 -4.52
C ASP A 47 -1.80 -9.43 -4.29
N ASP A 48 -0.50 -9.29 -4.56
CA ASP A 48 0.51 -10.30 -4.21
C ASP A 48 0.54 -10.54 -2.69
N PHE A 49 0.54 -9.46 -1.89
CA PHE A 49 0.50 -9.54 -0.43
C PHE A 49 -0.77 -10.25 0.07
N ARG A 50 -1.94 -9.90 -0.45
CA ARG A 50 -3.21 -10.56 -0.12
C ARG A 50 -3.14 -12.07 -0.37
N SER A 51 -2.59 -12.44 -1.52
CA SER A 51 -2.42 -13.84 -1.92
C SER A 51 -1.47 -14.58 -0.98
N GLY A 52 -0.34 -13.95 -0.63
CA GLY A 52 0.62 -14.45 0.35
C GLY A 52 -0.01 -14.67 1.74
N VAL A 53 -0.67 -13.64 2.27
CA VAL A 53 -1.36 -13.68 3.58
C VAL A 53 -2.41 -14.78 3.60
N THR A 54 -3.29 -14.84 2.60
CA THR A 54 -4.35 -15.86 2.54
C THR A 54 -3.78 -17.27 2.50
N PHE A 55 -2.69 -17.50 1.75
CA PHE A 55 -2.03 -18.79 1.67
C PHE A 55 -1.35 -19.18 2.99
N GLN A 56 -0.55 -18.27 3.56
CA GLN A 56 0.25 -18.52 4.76
C GLN A 56 -0.60 -18.66 6.02
N MET A 57 -1.72 -17.95 6.09
CA MET A 57 -2.60 -18.09 7.25
C MET A 57 -3.55 -19.28 7.16
N ARG A 58 -3.75 -19.86 5.97
CA ARG A 58 -4.38 -21.18 5.82
C ARG A 58 -3.44 -22.31 6.20
N SER A 59 -2.14 -22.14 5.99
CA SER A 59 -1.12 -23.15 6.29
C SER A 59 -0.63 -23.12 7.74
N SER A 60 -0.54 -21.93 8.34
CA SER A 60 -0.31 -21.78 9.78
C SER A 60 -1.63 -21.92 10.53
N SER A 61 -1.64 -22.58 11.69
CA SER A 61 -2.83 -22.68 12.55
C SER A 61 -3.14 -21.34 13.26
N ALA A 62 -2.96 -20.22 12.57
CA ALA A 62 -3.28 -18.88 13.06
C ALA A 62 -4.78 -18.79 13.41
N GLY A 63 -5.10 -17.93 14.39
CA GLY A 63 -6.48 -17.74 14.84
C GLY A 63 -7.34 -17.18 13.72
N ARG A 64 -8.50 -17.79 13.44
CA ARG A 64 -9.41 -17.34 12.36
C ARG A 64 -9.76 -15.86 12.44
N ASP A 65 -9.93 -15.35 13.65
CA ASP A 65 -10.27 -13.94 13.88
C ASP A 65 -9.14 -13.00 13.40
N GLU A 66 -7.89 -13.42 13.54
CA GLU A 66 -6.72 -12.67 13.10
C GLU A 66 -6.59 -12.71 11.56
N ILE A 67 -6.91 -13.84 10.92
CA ILE A 67 -7.05 -13.95 9.45
C ILE A 67 -8.08 -12.96 8.92
N ASP A 68 -9.27 -12.98 9.53
CA ASP A 68 -10.40 -12.26 9.00
C ASP A 68 -10.20 -10.74 9.15
N ALA A 69 -9.58 -10.30 10.25
CA ALA A 69 -9.21 -8.91 10.47
C ALA A 69 -8.25 -8.38 9.40
N ILE A 70 -7.07 -9.01 9.22
CA ILE A 70 -6.10 -8.53 8.23
C ILE A 70 -6.60 -8.65 6.80
N THR A 71 -7.41 -9.66 6.50
CA THR A 71 -8.04 -9.80 5.18
C THR A 71 -9.02 -8.66 4.93
N ALA A 72 -9.73 -8.18 5.95
CA ALA A 72 -10.60 -7.01 5.86
C ALA A 72 -9.79 -5.74 5.64
N ASP A 73 -8.69 -5.54 6.39
CA ASP A 73 -7.83 -4.36 6.26
C ASP A 73 -7.17 -4.27 4.87
N ILE A 74 -6.69 -5.41 4.34
CA ILE A 74 -6.13 -5.49 2.98
C ILE A 74 -7.19 -5.13 1.93
N ARG A 75 -8.43 -5.61 2.09
CA ARG A 75 -9.53 -5.27 1.18
C ARG A 75 -9.86 -3.78 1.24
N ALA A 76 -9.92 -3.20 2.44
CA ALA A 76 -10.15 -1.77 2.61
C ALA A 76 -9.06 -0.95 1.89
N PHE A 77 -7.79 -1.35 2.00
CA PHE A 77 -6.70 -0.71 1.26
C PHE A 77 -6.87 -0.84 -0.27
N GLN A 78 -7.24 -2.02 -0.77
CA GLN A 78 -7.49 -2.24 -2.20
C GLN A 78 -8.65 -1.37 -2.71
N ASP A 79 -9.72 -1.25 -1.93
CA ASP A 79 -10.88 -0.42 -2.28
C ASP A 79 -10.50 1.07 -2.30
N SER A 80 -9.77 1.57 -1.29
CA SER A 80 -9.28 2.96 -1.27
C SER A 80 -8.33 3.25 -2.42
N LEU A 81 -7.43 2.32 -2.75
CA LEU A 81 -6.50 2.47 -3.87
C LEU A 81 -7.22 2.52 -5.21
N LYS A 82 -8.29 1.73 -5.37
CA LYS A 82 -9.14 1.76 -6.56
C LYS A 82 -9.92 3.08 -6.68
N VAL A 83 -10.48 3.58 -5.59
CA VAL A 83 -11.15 4.90 -5.57
C VAL A 83 -10.16 5.99 -5.95
N PHE A 84 -8.95 5.95 -5.40
CA PHE A 84 -7.88 6.88 -5.76
C PHE A 84 -7.51 6.79 -7.24
N GLU A 85 -7.33 5.59 -7.80
CA GLU A 85 -7.04 5.38 -9.23
C GLU A 85 -8.17 5.94 -10.12
N ASP A 86 -9.43 5.64 -9.79
CA ASP A 86 -10.60 6.14 -10.52
C ASP A 86 -10.69 7.67 -10.48
N ASN A 87 -10.37 8.29 -9.35
CA ASN A 87 -10.38 9.75 -9.19
C ASN A 87 -9.21 10.41 -9.93
N LEU A 88 -8.01 9.81 -9.87
CA LEU A 88 -6.84 10.24 -10.62
C LEU A 88 -7.09 10.21 -12.13
N ASP A 89 -7.69 9.14 -12.66
CA ASP A 89 -8.03 9.01 -14.08
C ASP A 89 -9.06 10.05 -14.54
N ARG A 90 -9.94 10.49 -13.63
CA ARG A 90 -10.93 11.54 -13.85
C ARG A 90 -10.42 12.95 -13.59
N ARG A 91 -9.17 13.11 -13.15
CA ARG A 91 -8.61 14.39 -12.68
C ARG A 91 -9.44 15.03 -11.56
N ARG A 92 -9.92 14.18 -10.65
CA ARG A 92 -10.76 14.52 -9.49
C ARG A 92 -10.14 14.02 -8.18
N GLU A 93 -8.86 13.73 -8.22
CA GLU A 93 -8.10 13.34 -7.04
C GLU A 93 -8.24 14.40 -5.95
N ASN A 94 -8.59 13.94 -4.76
CA ASN A 94 -8.80 14.80 -3.61
C ASN A 94 -7.93 14.33 -2.45
N ARG A 95 -7.76 15.20 -1.45
CA ARG A 95 -6.92 14.90 -0.29
C ARG A 95 -7.51 13.78 0.56
N ASP A 96 -8.83 13.67 0.61
CA ASP A 96 -9.54 12.69 1.43
C ASP A 96 -9.23 11.26 0.97
N ASP A 97 -9.20 11.02 -0.35
CA ASP A 97 -8.83 9.72 -0.94
C ASP A 97 -7.42 9.26 -0.49
N VAL A 98 -6.51 10.23 -0.32
CA VAL A 98 -5.13 9.94 0.07
C VAL A 98 -5.01 9.72 1.58
N ASP A 99 -5.76 10.47 2.38
CA ASP A 99 -5.85 10.27 3.83
C ASP A 99 -6.48 8.90 4.15
N ASP A 100 -7.47 8.45 3.35
CA ASP A 100 -8.07 7.11 3.44
C ASP A 100 -7.05 6.02 3.08
N LEU A 101 -6.25 6.22 2.02
CA LEU A 101 -5.21 5.28 1.61
C LEU A 101 -4.09 5.15 2.67
N LEU A 102 -3.65 6.27 3.25
CA LEU A 102 -2.69 6.28 4.36
C LEU A 102 -3.24 5.57 5.59
N SER A 103 -4.48 5.87 5.96
CA SER A 103 -5.12 5.28 7.14
C SER A 103 -5.20 3.76 7.02
N ALA A 104 -5.53 3.24 5.83
CA ALA A 104 -5.53 1.81 5.56
C ALA A 104 -4.11 1.19 5.60
N ALA A 105 -3.10 1.87 5.03
CA ALA A 105 -1.71 1.42 5.11
C ALA A 105 -1.19 1.35 6.56
N TYR A 106 -1.55 2.33 7.40
CA TYR A 106 -1.17 2.34 8.82
C TYR A 106 -1.80 1.19 9.60
N GLN A 107 -3.06 0.84 9.30
CA GLN A 107 -3.74 -0.30 9.94
C GLN A 107 -3.04 -1.62 9.61
N ILE A 108 -2.73 -1.86 8.33
CA ILE A 108 -1.98 -3.04 7.89
C ILE A 108 -0.60 -3.09 8.56
N ASN A 109 0.13 -1.96 8.60
CA ASN A 109 1.45 -1.91 9.24
C ASN A 109 1.36 -2.24 10.74
N SER A 110 0.39 -1.65 11.45
CA SER A 110 0.19 -1.89 12.87
C SER A 110 -0.16 -3.35 13.17
N PHE A 111 -1.00 -3.97 12.33
CA PHE A 111 -1.32 -5.38 12.45
C PHE A 111 -0.06 -6.24 12.35
N ILE A 112 0.77 -6.00 11.33
CA ILE A 112 1.96 -6.81 11.06
C ILE A 112 3.02 -6.66 12.15
N GLU A 113 3.19 -5.44 12.67
CA GLU A 113 4.06 -5.20 13.83
C GLU A 113 3.56 -5.94 15.08
N SER A 114 2.24 -6.04 15.27
CA SER A 114 1.64 -6.78 16.39
C SER A 114 1.63 -8.30 16.20
N SER A 115 1.60 -8.76 14.95
CA SER A 115 1.51 -10.17 14.52
C SER A 115 2.87 -10.74 14.09
N SER A 116 3.97 -10.23 14.67
CA SER A 116 5.38 -10.49 14.28
C SER A 116 5.83 -11.96 14.30
N GLN A 117 4.96 -12.89 14.69
CA GLN A 117 5.22 -14.32 14.74
C GLN A 117 5.24 -14.94 13.34
N ASN A 118 4.59 -14.32 12.34
CA ASN A 118 4.58 -14.81 10.96
C ASN A 118 5.62 -14.09 10.08
N ARG A 119 6.87 -14.60 10.11
CA ARG A 119 8.01 -14.02 9.37
C ARG A 119 7.78 -13.89 7.86
N THR A 120 6.96 -14.77 7.27
CA THR A 120 6.66 -14.70 5.83
C THR A 120 5.71 -13.54 5.54
N VAL A 121 4.65 -13.35 6.33
CA VAL A 121 3.76 -12.19 6.22
C VAL A 121 4.51 -10.88 6.42
N THR A 122 5.43 -10.83 7.38
CA THR A 122 6.31 -9.66 7.57
C THR A 122 7.17 -9.39 6.33
N SER A 123 7.80 -10.43 5.75
CA SER A 123 8.63 -10.28 4.55
C SER A 123 7.84 -9.85 3.32
N ASP A 124 6.62 -10.36 3.14
CA ASP A 124 5.77 -9.99 2.01
C ASP A 124 5.31 -8.52 2.15
N TRP A 125 5.01 -8.07 3.38
CA TRP A 125 4.71 -6.66 3.63
C TRP A 125 5.91 -5.75 3.49
N ASP A 126 7.10 -6.17 3.89
CA ASP A 126 8.32 -5.41 3.63
C ASP A 126 8.50 -5.17 2.11
N ALA A 127 8.12 -6.13 1.25
CA ALA A 127 8.17 -5.95 -0.20
C ALA A 127 7.11 -4.96 -0.74
N VAL A 128 5.95 -4.89 -0.08
CA VAL A 128 4.94 -3.85 -0.33
C VAL A 128 5.52 -2.51 0.11
N ARG A 129 5.92 -2.40 1.39
CA ARG A 129 6.45 -1.18 2.02
C ARG A 129 7.64 -0.65 1.26
N ASP A 130 8.63 -1.45 0.90
CA ASP A 130 9.89 -0.97 0.34
C ASP A 130 9.78 -0.85 -1.19
N LEU A 131 8.75 -0.20 -1.71
CA LEU A 131 8.32 -0.26 -3.11
C LEU A 131 9.30 0.29 -4.14
#